data_AF-A0A2Z6RGI3-F1
#
_entry.id   AF-A0A2Z6RGI3-F1
#
_cell.length_a   1.000
_cell.length_b   1.000
_cell.length_c   1.000
_cell.angle_alpha   90.00
_cell.angle_beta   90.00
_cell.angle_gamma   90.00
#
_symmetry.space_group_name_H-M   'P 1'
#
loop_
_entity.id
_entity.type
_entity.pdbx_description
1 polymer ?
#
loop_
_entity_poly.entity_id
_entity_poly.type
_entity_poly.pdbx_seq_one_letter_code
_entity_poly.pdbx_strand_id
1 'polypeptide(L)' 'MPAKISTICYLHDFTEWLTQEFTVKEITAVARLDDNDPTKIVYLRVKAFILVDQNILYQIKDFSNG' A
#
# COMPACT_ATOMS: atom_id res chain seq x y z
N MET A 1 -9.93 1.36 20.43
CA MET A 1 -9.37 2.60 19.86
C MET A 1 -8.75 2.24 18.51
N PRO A 2 -9.10 2.91 17.41
CA PRO A 2 -8.46 2.64 16.13
C PRO A 2 -6.97 2.96 16.24
N ALA A 3 -6.11 1.99 15.94
CA ALA A 3 -4.66 2.19 15.95
C ALA A 3 -4.31 3.19 14.84
N LYS A 4 -3.88 4.39 15.24
CA LYS A 4 -3.42 5.41 14.31
C LYS A 4 -2.03 4.97 13.85
N ILE A 5 -1.93 4.45 12.62
CA ILE A 5 -0.64 4.12 12.01
C ILE A 5 0.16 5.43 11.92
N SER A 6 1.16 5.59 12.80
CA SER A 6 1.89 6.86 12.99
C SER A 6 2.94 7.13 11.91
N THR A 7 3.14 6.21 10.96
CA THR A 7 4.03 6.34 9.79
C THR A 7 5.51 6.10 10.10
N ILE A 8 5.99 4.90 9.77
CA ILE A 8 7.07 4.66 8.79
C ILE A 8 6.74 3.32 8.13
N CYS A 9 6.43 3.31 6.83
CA CYS A 9 6.23 2.08 6.05
C CYS A 9 7.57 1.69 5.42
N TYR A 10 8.26 0.71 6.01
CA TYR A 10 9.42 0.11 5.36
C TYR A 10 8.93 -0.85 4.28
N LEU A 11 9.38 -0.66 3.04
CA LEU A 11 9.18 -1.65 1.98
C LEU A 11 10.14 -2.81 2.25
N HIS A 12 9.59 -3.96 2.62
CA HIS A 12 10.39 -5.16 2.87
C HIS A 12 10.73 -5.85 1.55
N ASP A 13 9.70 -6.07 0.73
CA ASP A 13 9.83 -6.68 -0.59
C ASP A 13 8.66 -6.19 -1.46
N PHE A 14 8.84 -6.21 -2.78
CA PHE A 14 7.76 -6.01 -3.72
C PHE A 14 7.96 -6.82 -5.00
N THR A 15 6.85 -7.33 -5.53
CA THR A 15 6.79 -7.89 -6.88
C THR A 15 5.99 -6.94 -7.76
N GLU A 16 6.51 -6.69 -8.96
CA GLU A 16 5.85 -5.89 -9.98
C GLU A 16 5.56 -6.74 -11.21
N TRP A 17 4.38 -6.56 -11.81
CA TRP A 17 4.10 -7.07 -13.15
C TRP A 17 3.22 -6.10 -13.93
N LEU A 18 3.39 -6.15 -15.25
CA LEU A 18 2.63 -5.35 -16.18
C LEU A 18 1.40 -6.13 -16.64
N THR A 19 0.25 -5.48 -16.57
CA THR A 19 -0.97 -5.89 -17.25
C THR A 19 -1.24 -4.92 -18.41
N GLN A 20 -2.29 -5.18 -19.19
CA GLN A 20 -2.65 -4.31 -20.32
C GLN A 20 -3.00 -2.87 -19.88
N GLU A 21 -3.56 -2.70 -18.69
CA GLU A 21 -4.09 -1.41 -18.23
C GLU A 21 -3.31 -0.84 -17.03
N PHE A 22 -2.72 -1.71 -16.21
CA PHE A 22 -2.05 -1.35 -14.97
C PHE A 22 -0.66 -1.99 -14.83
N THR A 23 0.26 -1.24 -14.26
CA THR A 23 1.38 -1.78 -13.51
C THR A 23 0.88 -2.15 -12.11
N VAL A 24 0.88 -3.45 -11.80
CA VAL A 24 0.47 -3.93 -10.49
C VAL A 24 1.72 -4.14 -9.64
N LYS A 25 1.76 -3.49 -8.48
CA LYS A 25 2.78 -3.69 -7.45
C LYS A 25 2.16 -4.37 -6.25
N GLU A 26 2.65 -5.56 -5.95
CA GLU A 26 2.35 -6.25 -4.71
C GLU A 26 3.51 -6.05 -3.74
N ILE A 27 3.23 -5.40 -2.62
CA ILE A 27 4.22 -4.87 -1.69
C ILE A 27 3.99 -5.50 -0.32
N THR A 28 5.07 -5.99 0.29
CA THR A 28 5.09 -6.28 1.72
C THR A 28 5.65 -5.06 2.44
N ALA A 29 4.78 -4.32 3.12
CA ALA A 29 5.17 -3.17 3.92
C ALA A 29 5.19 -3.54 5.41
N VAL A 30 6.12 -2.96 6.16
CA VAL A 30 6.16 -3.06 7.62
C VAL A 30 5.86 -1.69 8.18
N ALA A 31 4.81 -1.59 8.98
CA ALA A 31 4.44 -0.36 9.66
C ALA A 31 4.70 -0.50 11.16
N ARG A 32 5.25 0.54 11.78
CA ARG A 32 5.31 0.65 13.24
C ARG A 32 3.96 1.11 13.78
N LEU A 33 3.56 0.52 14.91
CA LEU A 33 2.35 0.88 15.64
C LEU A 33 2.64 1.83 16.81
N ASP A 34 3.91 1.95 17.19
CA ASP A 34 4.40 2.76 18.30
C ASP A 34 5.79 3.30 17.92
N ASP A 35 5.99 4.60 18.05
CA ASP A 35 7.26 5.24 17.67
C ASP A 35 8.36 4.98 18.71
N ASN A 36 7.98 4.68 19.97
CA ASN A 36 8.91 4.45 21.08
C ASN A 36 9.27 2.97 21.26
N ASP A 37 8.51 2.05 20.66
CA ASP A 37 8.75 0.61 20.75
C ASP A 37 8.95 -0.01 19.35
N PRO A 38 10.21 -0.26 18.94
CA PRO A 38 10.52 -0.77 17.60
C PRO A 38 10.05 -2.21 17.38
N THR A 39 9.61 -2.92 18.42
CA THR A 39 9.10 -4.30 18.33
C THR A 39 7.62 -4.35 17.98
N LYS A 40 6.87 -3.26 18.21
CA LYS A 40 5.45 -3.14 17.85
C LYS A 40 5.31 -2.80 16.37
N ILE A 41 5.42 -3.83 15.54
CA ILE A 41 5.27 -3.75 14.10
C ILE A 41 4.05 -4.54 13.61
N VAL A 42 3.52 -4.13 12.45
CA VAL A 42 2.53 -4.88 11.68
C VAL A 42 3.04 -5.06 10.26
N TYR A 43 2.82 -6.25 9.70
CA TYR A 43 3.08 -6.55 8.29
C TYR A 43 1.79 -6.28 7.49
N LEU A 44 1.92 -5.48 6.44
CA LEU A 44 0.85 -5.10 5.54
C LEU A 44 1.16 -5.68 4.16
N ARG A 45 0.16 -6.36 3.58
CA ARG A 45 0.18 -6.77 2.18
C ARG A 45 -0.58 -5.72 1.39
N VAL A 46 0.16 -4.91 0.64
CA VAL A 46 -0.38 -3.77 -0.12
C VAL A 46 -0.39 -4.14 -1.59
N LYS A 47 -1.52 -3.94 -2.27
CA LYS A 47 -1.59 -4.00 -3.74
C LYS A 47 -1.84 -2.60 -4.27
N ALA A 48 -0.88 -2.07 -5.02
CA ALA A 48 -1.00 -0.81 -5.73
C ALA A 48 -1.23 -1.07 -7.23
N PHE A 49 -2.18 -0.36 -7.80
CA PHE A 49 -2.52 -0.42 -9.22
C PHE A 49 -2.17 0.95 -9.80
N ILE A 50 -1.12 1.00 -10.62
CA ILE A 50 -0.64 2.22 -11.26
C ILE A 50 -1.06 2.13 -12.72
N LEU A 51 -1.85 3.08 -13.21
CA LEU A 51 -2.23 3.11 -14.61
C LEU A 51 -1.02 3.22 -15.52
N VAL A 52 -1.02 2.43 -16.61
CA VAL A 52 0.00 2.54 -17.67
C VAL A 52 -0.22 3.78 -18.52
N ASP A 53 -1.49 4.14 -18.78
CA ASP A 53 -1.89 5.36 -19.48
C ASP A 53 -2.86 6.18 -18.63
N GLN A 54 -2.49 7.42 -18.34
CA GLN A 54 -3.28 8.35 -17.52
C GLN A 54 -4.55 8.85 -18.23
N ASN A 55 -4.69 8.62 -19.54
CA ASN A 55 -5.89 8.96 -20.30
C ASN A 55 -6.97 7.85 -20.24
N ILE A 56 -6.65 6.68 -19.68
CA ILE A 56 -7.62 5.60 -19.52
C ILE A 56 -8.49 5.88 -18.29
N LEU A 57 -9.80 6.04 -18.51
CA LEU A 57 -10.79 6.17 -17.44
C LEU A 57 -10.88 4.84 -16.69
N TYR A 58 -10.58 4.82 -15.39
CA TYR A 58 -10.63 3.63 -14.55
C TYR A 58 -11.71 3.72 -13.46
N GLN A 59 -12.23 2.56 -13.05
CA GLN A 59 -13.34 2.44 -12.11
C GLN A 59 -12.91 2.16 -10.66
N ILE A 60 -11.62 2.32 -10.32
CA ILE A 60 -11.19 2.21 -8.93
C ILE A 60 -11.73 3.45 -8.22
N LYS A 61 -12.90 3.29 -7.59
CA LYS A 61 -13.51 4.34 -6.78
C LYS A 61 -12.54 4.68 -5.66
N ASP A 62 -12.42 5.98 -5.38
CA ASP A 62 -11.74 6.44 -4.16
C ASP A 62 -12.32 5.68 -2.97
N PHE A 63 -11.44 5.22 -2.09
CA PHE A 63 -11.88 4.63 -0.83
C PHE A 63 -12.67 5.69 -0.07
N SER A 64 -13.99 5.52 0.02
CA SER A 64 -14.82 6.37 0.86
C SER A 64 -14.44 6.08 2.31
N ASN A 65 -13.88 7.07 2.99
CA ASN A 65 -13.62 7.01 4.43
C ASN A 65 -14.97 6.82 5.14
N GLY A 66 -15.25 5.59 5.57
CA GLY A 66 -16.33 5.30 6.53
C GLY A 66 -15.93 5.68 7.95
#